data_AF-A0A6S6ZC82-F1
#
_entry.id   AF-A0A6S6ZC82-F1
#
_cell.length_a   1.000
_cell.length_b   1.000
_cell.length_c   1.000
_cell.angle_alpha   90.00
_cell.angle_beta   90.00
_cell.angle_gamma   90.00
#
_symmetry.space_group_name_H-M   'P 1'
#
loop_
_entity.id
_entity.type
_entity.pdbx_description
1 polymer ?
#
loop_
_entity_poly.entity_id
_entity_poly.type
_entity_poly.pdbx_seq_one_letter_code
_entity_poly.pdbx_strand_id
1 'polypeptide(L)'
;MTIKLGCIADDFTGATDLANNLVRAGMRTVQTIGTPGEPLRDDADAVVVALKTRTLPPDEAIAQSLAALQWLRAQGAEQIYFKYCSTFDSTPQGNIGPVTDALMTNLDTAFTIATPAFPDNKRTVFKGYLFAGDVLLNESGMQHHPLTPMTDPNLVRVLAAQTSRRVGLIDYSVVARGTAAIRERIQELMSQGIEIAIVDAVSNDDLLALGPALQGMPLVTAGSGVAIGLPGNWGLAATGSAGVVRAQGLQAVVAGSCSAATNAQVAAFIESGRPALALDPMKLAAGEDVAGQALAWAEPRMQDGPVLIYSTAQPDAVRQTQGALGASQAGAMIEAAIARIAAGLVERGVRQLIVAGGETSGAVVQALGLEQITIGDQIDPGVPWCAGYAPVAQADISIALKSGNFGSRDFFTKAFR
;
A
#
# COMPACT_ATOMS: atom_id res chain seq x y z
N MET A 1 20.09 -16.03 1.08
CA MET A 1 18.66 -16.34 0.91
C MET A 1 18.23 -15.72 -0.40
N THR A 2 17.35 -16.35 -1.17
CA THR A 2 16.98 -15.84 -2.50
C THR A 2 15.57 -15.30 -2.43
N ILE A 3 15.41 -13.99 -2.65
CA ILE A 3 14.10 -13.35 -2.79
C ILE A 3 13.51 -13.82 -4.13
N LYS A 4 12.31 -14.38 -4.13
CA LYS A 4 11.64 -14.81 -5.35
C LYS A 4 11.09 -13.60 -6.12
N LEU A 5 10.46 -12.67 -5.40
CA LEU A 5 9.85 -11.47 -5.99
C LEU A 5 10.29 -10.20 -5.26
N GLY A 6 11.02 -9.33 -5.95
CA GLY A 6 11.35 -7.99 -5.48
C GLY A 6 10.40 -6.96 -6.07
N CYS A 7 9.64 -6.26 -5.25
CA CYS A 7 8.66 -5.28 -5.69
C CYS A 7 9.12 -3.86 -5.36
N ILE A 8 8.85 -2.93 -6.27
CA ILE A 8 9.07 -1.49 -6.11
C ILE A 8 7.72 -0.83 -6.25
N ALA A 9 7.21 -0.20 -5.20
CA ALA A 9 5.90 0.43 -5.17
C ALA A 9 6.00 1.96 -5.14
N ASP A 10 5.17 2.64 -5.92
CA ASP A 10 5.19 4.10 -6.08
C ASP A 10 4.59 4.90 -4.91
N ASP A 11 3.90 4.20 -4.00
CA ASP A 11 3.33 4.71 -2.76
C ASP A 11 3.31 3.66 -1.62
N PHE A 12 3.07 4.12 -0.40
CA PHE A 12 2.97 3.25 0.79
C PHE A 12 1.72 2.38 0.82
N THR A 13 0.58 2.93 0.42
CA THR A 13 -0.71 2.24 0.49
C THR A 13 -0.78 1.10 -0.52
N GLY A 14 -0.34 1.35 -1.76
CA GLY A 14 -0.25 0.33 -2.80
C GLY A 14 0.83 -0.71 -2.54
N ALA A 15 1.90 -0.37 -1.80
CA ALA A 15 2.85 -1.36 -1.31
C ALA A 15 2.19 -2.37 -0.36
N THR A 16 1.39 -1.86 0.59
CA THR A 16 0.69 -2.71 1.58
C THR A 16 -0.36 -3.60 0.91
N ASP A 17 -1.11 -3.05 -0.04
CA ASP A 17 -2.11 -3.79 -0.81
C ASP A 17 -1.48 -4.92 -1.65
N LEU A 18 -0.38 -4.64 -2.35
CA LEU A 18 0.41 -5.65 -3.05
C LEU A 18 0.90 -6.75 -2.09
N ALA A 19 1.52 -6.34 -0.98
CA ALA A 19 2.09 -7.27 -0.01
C ALA A 19 1.00 -8.17 0.61
N ASN A 20 -0.18 -7.63 0.90
CA ASN A 20 -1.33 -8.38 1.37
C ASN A 20 -1.80 -9.43 0.33
N ASN A 21 -1.82 -9.10 -0.97
CA ASN A 21 -2.17 -10.08 -2.00
C ASN A 21 -1.14 -11.21 -2.12
N LEU A 22 0.16 -10.88 -2.04
CA LEU A 22 1.24 -11.88 -2.06
C LEU A 22 1.16 -12.84 -0.86
N VAL A 23 0.92 -12.27 0.32
CA VAL A 23 0.68 -13.02 1.57
C VAL A 23 -0.51 -13.96 1.44
N ARG A 24 -1.66 -13.47 0.98
CA ARG A 24 -2.86 -14.29 0.78
C ARG A 24 -2.66 -15.40 -0.25
N ALA A 25 -1.77 -15.20 -1.20
CA ALA A 25 -1.43 -16.19 -2.22
C ALA A 25 -0.25 -17.11 -1.81
N GLY A 26 0.28 -16.98 -0.59
CA GLY A 26 1.21 -17.93 0.01
C GLY A 26 2.67 -17.50 0.08
N MET A 27 3.01 -16.24 -0.22
CA MET A 27 4.38 -15.72 -0.05
C MET A 27 4.56 -15.13 1.35
N ARG A 28 5.67 -15.42 2.03
CA ARG A 28 6.12 -14.59 3.15
C ARG A 28 6.59 -13.26 2.60
N THR A 29 6.03 -12.16 3.07
CA THR A 29 6.31 -10.83 2.49
C THR A 29 6.75 -9.82 3.55
N VAL A 30 7.84 -9.12 3.25
CA VAL A 30 8.31 -7.97 4.01
C VAL A 30 8.10 -6.71 3.17
N GLN A 31 7.48 -5.69 3.75
CA GLN A 31 7.45 -4.35 3.18
C GLN A 31 8.55 -3.50 3.82
N THR A 32 9.28 -2.73 3.03
CA THR A 32 10.26 -1.77 3.55
C THR A 32 9.80 -0.33 3.32
N ILE A 33 10.19 0.57 4.21
CA ILE A 33 9.89 2.00 4.14
C ILE A 33 11.09 2.69 3.49
N GLY A 34 10.99 2.99 2.19
CA GLY A 34 12.15 3.37 1.40
C GLY A 34 13.09 2.19 1.14
N THR A 35 14.21 2.49 0.47
CA THR A 35 15.28 1.53 0.21
C THR A 35 16.10 1.33 1.49
N PRO A 36 16.17 0.11 2.05
CA PRO A 36 16.92 -0.13 3.28
C PRO A 36 18.42 0.12 3.13
N GLY A 37 19.05 0.60 4.20
CA GLY A 37 20.51 0.63 4.30
C GLY A 37 21.13 -0.72 4.70
N GLU A 38 20.34 -1.55 5.39
CA GLU A 38 20.76 -2.86 5.93
C GLU A 38 20.04 -4.02 5.21
N PRO A 39 20.53 -5.27 5.35
CA PRO A 39 19.82 -6.46 4.87
C PRO A 39 18.47 -6.68 5.56
N LEU A 40 17.69 -7.62 5.02
CA LEU A 40 16.46 -8.06 5.67
C LEU A 40 16.73 -8.67 7.05
N ARG A 41 15.85 -8.36 8.01
CA ARG A 41 15.88 -9.00 9.33
C ARG A 41 15.36 -10.43 9.32
N ASP A 42 14.32 -10.67 8.53
CA ASP A 42 13.60 -11.95 8.47
C ASP A 42 13.69 -12.54 7.05
N ASP A 43 13.58 -13.87 6.97
CA ASP A 43 13.42 -14.57 5.69
C ASP A 43 12.10 -14.16 5.01
N ALA A 44 12.19 -13.76 3.74
CA ALA A 44 11.03 -13.42 2.93
C ALA A 44 11.08 -14.12 1.56
N ASP A 45 9.91 -14.54 1.06
CA ASP A 45 9.76 -14.96 -0.33
C ASP A 45 9.63 -13.74 -1.25
N ALA A 46 8.99 -12.67 -0.77
CA ALA A 46 8.85 -11.41 -1.49
C ALA A 46 9.22 -10.20 -0.62
N VAL A 47 9.77 -9.17 -1.24
CA VAL A 47 10.02 -7.88 -0.58
C VAL A 47 9.36 -6.76 -1.35
N VAL A 48 8.63 -5.87 -0.68
CA VAL A 48 7.99 -4.71 -1.29
C VAL A 48 8.62 -3.42 -0.76
N VAL A 49 9.45 -2.79 -1.59
CA VAL A 49 10.05 -1.49 -1.30
C VAL A 49 9.01 -0.40 -1.55
N ALA A 50 8.50 0.22 -0.49
CA ALA A 50 7.53 1.30 -0.58
C ALA A 50 8.23 2.65 -0.74
N LEU A 51 8.05 3.29 -1.90
CA LEU A 51 8.57 4.62 -2.20
C LEU A 51 7.45 5.65 -2.21
N LYS A 52 7.81 6.93 -2.39
CA LYS A 52 6.87 8.03 -2.60
C LYS A 52 7.16 8.71 -3.94
N THR A 53 7.12 7.93 -5.02
CA THR A 53 7.64 8.34 -6.33
C THR A 53 6.55 8.67 -7.35
N ARG A 54 5.26 8.44 -7.05
CA ARG A 54 4.14 8.67 -7.98
C ARG A 54 4.14 10.03 -8.66
N THR A 55 4.33 11.10 -7.90
CA THR A 55 4.20 12.49 -8.36
C THR A 55 5.49 13.31 -8.22
N LEU A 56 6.62 12.64 -7.99
CA LEU A 56 7.92 13.30 -8.01
C LEU A 56 8.31 13.70 -9.44
N PRO A 57 9.29 14.60 -9.61
CA PRO A 57 9.95 14.75 -10.90
C PRO A 57 10.43 13.38 -11.43
N PRO A 58 10.28 13.09 -12.75
CA PRO A 58 10.62 11.78 -13.30
C PRO A 58 12.04 11.30 -12.97
N ASP A 59 13.04 12.19 -13.03
CA ASP A 59 14.44 11.84 -12.73
C ASP A 59 14.62 11.38 -11.28
N GLU A 60 13.92 12.00 -10.33
CA GLU A 60 13.94 11.57 -8.92
C GLU A 60 13.24 10.24 -8.72
N ALA A 61 12.09 10.04 -9.38
CA ALA A 61 11.36 8.77 -9.35
C ALA A 61 12.18 7.61 -9.92
N ILE A 62 12.88 7.85 -11.04
CA ILE A 62 13.83 6.91 -11.64
C ILE A 62 14.97 6.62 -10.65
N ALA A 63 15.62 7.64 -10.12
CA ALA A 63 16.77 7.47 -9.22
C ALA A 63 16.41 6.62 -7.99
N GLN A 64 15.28 6.90 -7.34
CA GLN A 64 14.82 6.11 -6.19
C GLN A 64 14.44 4.68 -6.58
N SER A 65 13.79 4.49 -7.73
CA SER A 65 13.41 3.15 -8.20
C SER A 65 14.63 2.30 -8.58
N LEU A 66 15.68 2.91 -9.17
CA LEU A 66 16.93 2.23 -9.49
C LEU A 66 17.74 1.89 -8.24
N ALA A 67 17.72 2.74 -7.21
CA ALA A 67 18.31 2.42 -5.91
C ALA A 67 17.60 1.19 -5.27
N ALA A 68 16.27 1.18 -5.31
CA ALA A 68 15.48 0.03 -4.84
C ALA A 68 15.78 -1.25 -5.64
N LEU A 69 15.85 -1.15 -6.98
CA LEU A 69 16.23 -2.26 -7.86
C LEU A 69 17.61 -2.81 -7.50
N GLN A 70 18.61 -1.94 -7.34
CA GLN A 70 19.97 -2.34 -7.01
C GLN A 70 20.02 -3.09 -5.68
N TRP A 71 19.31 -2.57 -4.67
CA TRP A 71 19.22 -3.23 -3.37
C TRP A 71 18.52 -4.59 -3.49
N LEU A 72 17.38 -4.68 -4.17
CA LEU A 72 16.65 -5.95 -4.38
C LEU A 72 17.51 -6.99 -5.09
N ARG A 73 18.27 -6.59 -6.12
CA ARG A 73 19.21 -7.48 -6.81
C ARG A 73 20.35 -7.95 -5.88
N ALA A 74 20.87 -7.06 -5.03
CA ALA A 74 21.88 -7.43 -4.04
C ALA A 74 21.35 -8.43 -3.00
N GLN A 75 20.04 -8.39 -2.70
CA GLN A 75 19.36 -9.37 -1.86
C GLN A 75 18.93 -10.64 -2.62
N GLY A 76 19.25 -10.75 -3.92
CA GLY A 76 19.01 -11.94 -4.72
C GLY A 76 17.58 -12.06 -5.28
N ALA A 77 16.88 -10.95 -5.54
CA ALA A 77 15.57 -10.98 -6.21
C ALA A 77 15.63 -11.64 -7.60
N GLU A 78 14.82 -12.69 -7.82
CA GLU A 78 14.73 -13.42 -9.10
C GLU A 78 13.86 -12.70 -10.15
N GLN A 79 12.71 -12.15 -9.73
CA GLN A 79 11.79 -11.38 -10.58
C GLN A 79 11.52 -10.01 -9.95
N ILE A 80 11.39 -8.97 -10.77
CA ILE A 80 11.05 -7.62 -10.32
C ILE A 80 9.60 -7.28 -10.66
N TYR A 81 8.91 -6.64 -9.71
CA TYR A 81 7.55 -6.14 -9.87
C TYR A 81 7.51 -4.62 -9.69
N PHE A 82 7.16 -3.86 -10.71
CA PHE A 82 6.90 -2.43 -10.57
C PHE A 82 5.41 -2.18 -10.32
N LYS A 83 5.09 -1.70 -9.12
CA LYS A 83 3.75 -1.51 -8.62
C LYS A 83 3.34 -0.04 -8.66
N TYR A 84 2.24 0.24 -9.36
CA TYR A 84 1.60 1.56 -9.43
C TYR A 84 0.08 1.49 -9.17
N CYS A 85 -0.60 2.62 -9.11
CA CYS A 85 -2.02 2.70 -8.76
C CYS A 85 -2.94 1.95 -9.73
N SER A 86 -4.02 1.33 -9.21
CA SER A 86 -5.03 0.65 -10.04
C SER A 86 -5.86 1.59 -10.91
N THR A 87 -5.75 2.90 -10.71
CA THR A 87 -6.35 3.95 -11.56
C THR A 87 -5.34 4.58 -12.52
N PHE A 88 -4.13 4.01 -12.61
CA PHE A 88 -3.07 4.41 -13.53
C PHE A 88 -2.59 5.87 -13.33
N ASP A 89 -2.70 6.37 -12.10
CA ASP A 89 -2.36 7.73 -11.67
C ASP A 89 -1.02 8.20 -12.21
N SER A 90 -1.07 9.08 -13.21
CA SER A 90 0.11 9.61 -13.88
C SER A 90 -0.27 10.83 -14.71
N THR A 91 0.72 11.56 -15.19
CA THR A 91 0.57 12.60 -16.22
C THR A 91 1.32 12.17 -17.48
N PRO A 92 1.23 12.91 -18.60
CA PRO A 92 2.08 12.64 -19.77
C PRO A 92 3.59 12.64 -19.47
N GLN A 93 4.02 13.26 -18.36
CA GLN A 93 5.42 13.28 -17.95
C GLN A 93 5.83 12.02 -17.15
N GLY A 94 4.87 11.24 -16.62
CA GLY A 94 5.19 10.08 -15.81
C GLY A 94 4.35 9.90 -14.54
N ASN A 95 4.75 9.00 -13.64
CA ASN A 95 6.05 8.29 -13.61
C ASN A 95 6.02 6.82 -14.03
N ILE A 96 4.87 6.30 -14.51
CA ILE A 96 4.76 4.89 -14.90
C ILE A 96 5.68 4.58 -16.09
N GLY A 97 5.61 5.37 -17.17
CA GLY A 97 6.46 5.20 -18.34
C GLY A 97 7.95 5.33 -18.04
N PRO A 98 8.44 6.47 -17.50
CA PRO A 98 9.87 6.70 -17.28
C PRO A 98 10.52 5.67 -16.35
N VAL A 99 9.84 5.27 -15.26
CA VAL A 99 10.36 4.24 -14.35
C VAL A 99 10.37 2.87 -15.03
N THR A 100 9.33 2.52 -15.79
CA THR A 100 9.31 1.27 -16.57
C THR A 100 10.50 1.23 -17.55
N ASP A 101 10.74 2.32 -18.28
CA ASP A 101 11.85 2.41 -19.24
C ASP A 101 13.21 2.19 -18.58
N ALA A 102 13.43 2.82 -17.43
CA ALA A 102 14.67 2.71 -16.66
C ALA A 102 14.88 1.30 -16.09
N LEU A 103 13.83 0.69 -15.54
CA LEU A 103 13.87 -0.68 -15.01
C LEU A 103 14.12 -1.69 -16.13
N MET A 104 13.44 -1.57 -17.28
CA MET A 104 13.67 -2.45 -18.43
C MET A 104 15.12 -2.40 -18.92
N THR A 105 15.69 -1.20 -19.02
CA THR A 105 17.10 -1.00 -19.40
C THR A 105 18.07 -1.64 -18.40
N ASN A 106 17.85 -1.47 -17.09
CA ASN A 106 18.75 -2.00 -16.06
C ASN A 106 18.61 -3.52 -15.82
N LEU A 107 17.48 -4.09 -16.22
CA LEU A 107 17.21 -5.53 -16.19
C LEU A 107 17.52 -6.23 -17.52
N ASP A 108 17.93 -5.47 -18.56
CA ASP A 108 18.17 -5.98 -19.92
C ASP A 108 17.00 -6.83 -20.45
N THR A 109 15.77 -6.34 -20.25
CA THR A 109 14.56 -7.01 -20.75
C THR A 109 13.95 -6.25 -21.92
N ALA A 110 13.61 -7.00 -22.97
CA ALA A 110 13.00 -6.47 -24.19
C ALA A 110 11.47 -6.29 -24.07
N PHE A 111 10.83 -6.89 -23.05
CA PHE A 111 9.38 -6.87 -22.93
C PHE A 111 8.91 -6.85 -21.46
N THR A 112 7.79 -6.15 -21.21
CA THR A 112 6.98 -6.27 -19.98
C THR A 112 5.50 -6.09 -20.31
N ILE A 113 4.63 -6.60 -19.43
CA ILE A 113 3.22 -6.18 -19.41
C ILE A 113 3.05 -4.91 -18.58
N ALA A 114 1.88 -4.26 -18.74
CA ALA A 114 1.38 -3.17 -17.92
C ALA A 114 -0.14 -3.34 -17.70
N THR A 115 -0.59 -3.70 -16.49
CA THR A 115 -2.04 -3.73 -16.20
C THR A 115 -2.39 -3.26 -14.80
N PRO A 116 -3.23 -2.21 -14.65
CA PRO A 116 -3.70 -1.75 -13.35
C PRO A 116 -4.93 -2.53 -12.85
N ALA A 117 -5.41 -3.53 -13.59
CA ALA A 117 -6.63 -4.25 -13.26
C ALA A 117 -6.57 -4.83 -11.84
N PHE A 118 -7.65 -4.62 -11.10
CA PHE A 118 -7.87 -5.16 -9.77
C PHE A 118 -9.38 -5.36 -9.54
N PRO A 119 -9.95 -6.46 -10.05
CA PRO A 119 -11.40 -6.71 -10.03
C PRO A 119 -12.03 -6.73 -8.63
N ASP A 120 -11.31 -7.24 -7.62
CA ASP A 120 -11.76 -7.17 -6.21
C ASP A 120 -12.02 -5.73 -5.74
N ASN A 121 -11.27 -4.78 -6.30
CA ASN A 121 -11.47 -3.35 -6.05
C ASN A 121 -12.19 -2.65 -7.22
N LYS A 122 -12.94 -3.40 -8.03
CA LYS A 122 -13.75 -2.90 -9.16
C LYS A 122 -12.95 -2.11 -10.20
N ARG A 123 -11.70 -2.50 -10.46
CA ARG A 123 -10.90 -1.96 -11.56
C ARG A 123 -10.74 -3.04 -12.62
N THR A 124 -11.30 -2.80 -13.80
CA THR A 124 -11.27 -3.77 -14.92
C THR A 124 -10.75 -3.09 -16.18
N VAL A 125 -10.02 -3.83 -17.00
CA VAL A 125 -9.49 -3.34 -18.28
C VAL A 125 -10.10 -4.17 -19.40
N PHE A 126 -10.74 -3.50 -20.36
CA PHE A 126 -11.37 -4.13 -21.52
C PHE A 126 -11.07 -3.36 -22.79
N LYS A 127 -10.52 -4.03 -23.80
CA LYS A 127 -9.97 -3.45 -25.03
C LYS A 127 -8.98 -2.31 -24.76
N GLY A 128 -8.20 -2.41 -23.69
CA GLY A 128 -7.25 -1.38 -23.25
C GLY A 128 -7.88 -0.18 -22.55
N TYR A 129 -9.20 -0.16 -22.35
CA TYR A 129 -9.91 0.88 -21.62
C TYR A 129 -10.07 0.49 -20.15
N LEU A 130 -9.67 1.38 -19.24
CA LEU A 130 -9.82 1.20 -17.80
C LEU A 130 -11.19 1.67 -17.34
N PHE A 131 -11.87 0.80 -16.59
CA PHE A 131 -13.12 1.06 -15.89
C PHE A 131 -12.87 1.12 -14.38
N ALA A 132 -13.59 2.02 -13.72
CA ALA A 132 -13.64 2.14 -12.26
C ALA A 132 -15.10 1.98 -11.81
N GLY A 133 -15.44 0.81 -11.29
CA GLY A 133 -16.83 0.40 -11.14
C GLY A 133 -17.49 0.23 -12.51
N ASP A 134 -18.67 0.83 -12.67
CA ASP A 134 -19.50 0.66 -13.88
C ASP A 134 -19.22 1.73 -14.96
N VAL A 135 -18.25 2.62 -14.72
CA VAL A 135 -17.94 3.76 -15.61
C VAL A 135 -16.49 3.74 -16.08
N LEU A 136 -16.21 4.45 -17.17
CA LEU A 136 -14.85 4.68 -17.64
C LEU A 136 -14.05 5.50 -16.60
N LEU A 137 -12.73 5.34 -16.61
CA LEU A 137 -11.82 6.05 -15.69
C LEU A 137 -12.07 7.57 -15.66
N ASN A 138 -12.24 8.19 -16.82
CA ASN A 138 -12.44 9.63 -16.98
C ASN A 138 -13.86 10.11 -16.62
N GLU A 139 -14.75 9.21 -16.21
CA GLU A 139 -16.10 9.50 -15.72
C GLU A 139 -16.25 9.20 -14.22
N SER A 140 -15.23 8.60 -13.60
CA SER A 140 -15.27 8.04 -12.24
C SER A 140 -15.04 9.05 -11.11
N GLY A 141 -14.69 10.28 -11.45
CA GLY A 141 -14.16 11.30 -10.54
C GLY A 141 -12.64 11.50 -10.68
N MET A 142 -11.91 10.50 -11.21
CA MET A 142 -10.46 10.60 -11.44
C MET A 142 -10.07 11.69 -12.45
N GLN A 143 -10.97 12.10 -13.33
CA GLN A 143 -10.77 13.25 -14.23
C GLN A 143 -10.57 14.59 -13.48
N HIS A 144 -10.99 14.66 -12.21
CA HIS A 144 -10.80 15.81 -11.33
C HIS A 144 -9.76 15.54 -10.23
N HIS A 145 -8.98 14.45 -10.33
CA HIS A 145 -7.96 14.15 -9.33
C HIS A 145 -6.97 15.33 -9.21
N PRO A 146 -6.67 15.83 -7.99
CA PRO A 146 -5.98 17.10 -7.81
C PRO A 146 -4.52 17.10 -8.30
N LEU A 147 -3.89 15.93 -8.37
CA LEU A 147 -2.48 15.80 -8.75
C LEU A 147 -2.27 15.15 -10.13
N THR A 148 -3.15 14.21 -10.48
CA THR A 148 -3.02 13.36 -11.67
C THR A 148 -4.38 13.16 -12.32
N PRO A 149 -5.00 14.22 -12.86
CA PRO A 149 -6.33 14.13 -13.46
C PRO A 149 -6.30 13.17 -14.66
N MET A 150 -7.12 12.13 -14.59
CA MET A 150 -7.19 11.07 -15.61
C MET A 150 -8.34 11.34 -16.58
N THR A 151 -8.05 11.97 -17.71
CA THR A 151 -9.07 12.40 -18.70
C THR A 151 -9.21 11.45 -19.89
N ASP A 152 -8.29 10.49 -20.05
CA ASP A 152 -8.30 9.47 -21.09
C ASP A 152 -8.35 8.06 -20.45
N PRO A 153 -9.40 7.26 -20.71
CA PRO A 153 -9.49 5.90 -20.18
C PRO A 153 -8.68 4.87 -20.98
N ASN A 154 -8.15 5.20 -22.17
CA ASN A 154 -7.39 4.26 -22.98
C ASN A 154 -5.93 4.18 -22.50
N LEU A 155 -5.58 3.09 -21.84
CA LEU A 155 -4.29 2.92 -21.20
C LEU A 155 -3.12 2.81 -22.20
N VAL A 156 -3.38 2.35 -23.43
CA VAL A 156 -2.35 2.30 -24.48
C VAL A 156 -1.90 3.72 -24.82
N ARG A 157 -2.85 4.66 -24.99
CA ARG A 157 -2.53 6.07 -25.25
C ARG A 157 -1.88 6.74 -24.03
N VAL A 158 -2.45 6.51 -22.84
CA VAL A 158 -1.93 7.12 -21.60
C VAL A 158 -0.49 6.70 -21.34
N LEU A 159 -0.15 5.43 -21.52
CA LEU A 159 1.21 4.95 -21.32
C LEU A 159 2.13 5.40 -22.47
N ALA A 160 1.69 5.33 -23.72
CA ALA A 160 2.49 5.77 -24.87
C ALA A 160 2.88 7.26 -24.80
N ALA A 161 2.11 8.09 -24.09
CA ALA A 161 2.46 9.49 -23.86
C ALA A 161 3.67 9.68 -22.90
N GLN A 162 4.02 8.66 -22.11
CA GLN A 162 5.01 8.72 -21.02
C GLN A 162 6.32 7.99 -21.33
N THR A 163 6.38 7.22 -22.42
CA THR A 163 7.53 6.37 -22.76
C THR A 163 7.92 6.56 -24.22
N SER A 164 9.21 6.35 -24.50
CA SER A 164 9.72 6.25 -25.88
C SER A 164 9.55 4.85 -26.48
N ARG A 165 9.24 3.85 -25.66
CA ARG A 165 9.04 2.46 -26.05
C ARG A 165 7.68 2.24 -26.68
N ARG A 166 7.58 1.28 -27.59
CA ARG A 166 6.31 1.00 -28.27
C ARG A 166 5.35 0.22 -27.38
N VAL A 167 4.14 0.77 -27.22
CA VAL A 167 3.07 0.19 -26.38
C VAL A 167 2.04 -0.53 -27.25
N GLY A 168 1.70 -1.77 -26.88
CA GLY A 168 0.67 -2.59 -27.53
C GLY A 168 -0.42 -3.06 -26.57
N LEU A 169 -1.20 -4.05 -27.01
CA LEU A 169 -2.34 -4.60 -26.27
C LEU A 169 -2.40 -6.13 -26.39
N ILE A 170 -2.56 -6.80 -25.26
CA ILE A 170 -3.04 -8.18 -25.12
C ILE A 170 -4.50 -8.07 -24.69
N ASP A 171 -5.42 -8.21 -25.64
CA ASP A 171 -6.83 -7.95 -25.39
C ASP A 171 -7.57 -9.16 -24.79
N TYR A 172 -8.78 -8.92 -24.28
CA TYR A 172 -9.58 -9.89 -23.54
C TYR A 172 -9.81 -11.20 -24.30
N SER A 173 -9.85 -11.17 -25.64
CA SER A 173 -10.09 -12.36 -26.45
C SER A 173 -8.89 -13.31 -26.43
N VAL A 174 -7.69 -12.77 -26.24
CA VAL A 174 -6.47 -13.56 -26.01
C VAL A 174 -6.46 -14.08 -24.58
N VAL A 175 -6.73 -13.21 -23.60
CA VAL A 175 -6.70 -13.54 -22.17
C VAL A 175 -7.72 -14.64 -21.83
N ALA A 176 -8.93 -14.58 -22.38
CA ALA A 176 -9.97 -15.57 -22.20
C ALA A 176 -9.60 -16.98 -22.75
N ARG A 177 -8.59 -17.09 -23.62
CA ARG A 177 -8.05 -18.38 -24.09
C ARG A 177 -6.96 -18.94 -23.16
N GLY A 178 -6.59 -18.22 -22.12
CA GLY A 178 -5.69 -18.65 -21.05
C GLY A 178 -4.20 -18.50 -21.37
N THR A 179 -3.39 -19.03 -20.46
CA THR A 179 -1.94 -18.85 -20.36
C THR A 179 -1.18 -19.07 -21.68
N ALA A 180 -1.49 -20.14 -22.43
CA ALA A 180 -0.78 -20.47 -23.66
C ALA A 180 -0.96 -19.39 -24.74
N ALA A 181 -2.20 -18.93 -24.93
CA ALA A 181 -2.52 -17.87 -25.90
C ALA A 181 -1.89 -16.53 -25.50
N ILE A 182 -1.82 -16.24 -24.19
CA ILE A 182 -1.14 -15.03 -23.68
C ILE A 182 0.36 -15.08 -24.02
N ARG A 183 1.02 -16.22 -23.78
CA ARG A 183 2.45 -16.39 -24.12
C ARG A 183 2.72 -16.26 -25.62
N GLU A 184 1.88 -16.87 -26.46
CA GLU A 184 1.96 -16.72 -27.93
C GLU A 184 1.83 -15.26 -28.33
N ARG A 185 0.85 -14.55 -27.78
CA ARG A 185 0.63 -13.14 -28.07
C ARG A 185 1.80 -12.25 -27.63
N ILE A 186 2.45 -12.55 -26.51
CA ILE A 186 3.67 -11.85 -26.09
C ILE A 186 4.76 -11.99 -27.16
N GLN A 187 4.99 -13.21 -27.68
CA GLN A 187 6.00 -13.43 -28.72
C GLN A 187 5.66 -12.71 -30.03
N GLU A 188 4.39 -12.71 -30.43
CA GLU A 188 3.92 -11.94 -31.59
C GLU A 188 4.21 -10.44 -31.43
N LEU A 189 3.85 -9.87 -30.28
CA LEU A 189 4.07 -8.45 -29.97
C LEU A 189 5.56 -8.10 -29.99
N MET A 190 6.42 -8.94 -29.40
CA MET A 190 7.88 -8.77 -29.46
C MET A 190 8.40 -8.81 -30.90
N SER A 191 7.88 -9.71 -31.75
CA SER A 191 8.27 -9.77 -33.18
C SER A 191 7.85 -8.52 -33.98
N GLN A 192 6.80 -7.84 -33.52
CA GLN A 192 6.34 -6.55 -34.07
C GLN A 192 7.14 -5.38 -33.47
N GLY A 193 8.03 -5.67 -32.52
CA GLY A 193 8.87 -4.78 -31.72
C GLY A 193 8.07 -3.88 -30.78
N ILE A 194 6.93 -4.36 -30.30
CA ILE A 194 6.26 -3.84 -29.11
C ILE A 194 7.07 -4.28 -27.89
N GLU A 195 7.29 -3.36 -26.96
CA GLU A 195 8.12 -3.58 -25.78
C GLU A 195 7.30 -3.55 -24.49
N ILE A 196 6.16 -2.85 -24.48
CA ILE A 196 5.24 -2.84 -23.33
C ILE A 196 3.84 -3.17 -23.82
N ALA A 197 3.12 -4.07 -23.16
CA ALA A 197 1.74 -4.37 -23.52
C ALA A 197 0.76 -4.08 -22.39
N ILE A 198 -0.25 -3.26 -22.67
CA ILE A 198 -1.45 -3.22 -21.83
C ILE A 198 -2.11 -4.59 -21.90
N VAL A 199 -2.60 -5.08 -20.76
CA VAL A 199 -3.29 -6.37 -20.69
C VAL A 199 -4.68 -6.20 -20.11
N ASP A 200 -5.68 -6.67 -20.85
CA ASP A 200 -7.06 -6.72 -20.39
C ASP A 200 -7.22 -7.71 -19.23
N ALA A 201 -8.07 -7.37 -18.28
CA ALA A 201 -8.54 -8.28 -17.24
C ALA A 201 -9.85 -7.73 -16.68
N VAL A 202 -10.90 -8.56 -16.74
CA VAL A 202 -12.25 -8.22 -16.25
C VAL A 202 -12.63 -9.05 -15.03
N SER A 203 -11.82 -10.07 -14.69
CA SER A 203 -12.03 -10.99 -13.59
C SER A 203 -10.71 -11.38 -12.92
N ASN A 204 -10.78 -11.95 -11.71
CA ASN A 204 -9.59 -12.51 -11.06
C ASN A 204 -9.07 -13.75 -11.79
N ASP A 205 -9.93 -14.49 -12.50
CA ASP A 205 -9.52 -15.64 -13.31
C ASP A 205 -8.58 -15.22 -14.44
N ASP A 206 -8.83 -14.05 -15.05
CA ASP A 206 -7.93 -13.46 -16.03
C ASP A 206 -6.55 -13.19 -15.42
N LEU A 207 -6.51 -12.60 -14.22
CA LEU A 207 -5.27 -12.30 -13.50
C LEU A 207 -4.51 -13.56 -13.07
N LEU A 208 -5.23 -14.60 -12.66
CA LEU A 208 -4.65 -15.90 -12.33
C LEU A 208 -4.03 -16.56 -13.57
N ALA A 209 -4.65 -16.42 -14.75
CA ALA A 209 -4.10 -16.92 -16.01
C ALA A 209 -2.81 -16.19 -16.43
N LEU A 210 -2.66 -14.91 -16.04
CA LEU A 210 -1.43 -14.14 -16.28
C LEU A 210 -0.25 -14.68 -15.47
N GLY A 211 -0.45 -15.12 -14.23
CA GLY A 211 0.63 -15.58 -13.36
C GLY A 211 1.61 -16.55 -14.04
N PRO A 212 1.13 -17.73 -14.50
CA PRO A 212 1.94 -18.66 -15.28
C PRO A 212 2.42 -18.09 -16.63
N ALA A 213 1.64 -17.21 -17.27
CA ALA A 213 2.05 -16.63 -18.56
C ALA A 213 3.28 -15.72 -18.43
N LEU A 214 3.48 -15.13 -17.25
CA LEU A 214 4.58 -14.22 -16.91
C LEU A 214 5.76 -14.92 -16.23
N GLN A 215 5.72 -16.25 -16.09
CA GLN A 215 6.82 -17.01 -15.50
C GLN A 215 8.13 -16.77 -16.26
N GLY A 216 9.18 -16.39 -15.55
CA GLY A 216 10.51 -16.10 -16.13
C GLY A 216 10.65 -14.70 -16.76
N MET A 217 9.61 -13.87 -16.76
CA MET A 217 9.70 -12.48 -17.20
C MET A 217 10.50 -11.66 -16.16
N PRO A 218 11.61 -10.97 -16.51
CA PRO A 218 12.44 -10.28 -15.52
C PRO A 218 11.73 -9.13 -14.80
N LEU A 219 10.82 -8.44 -15.49
CA LEU A 219 10.04 -7.32 -14.99
C LEU A 219 8.56 -7.54 -15.28
N VAL A 220 7.72 -7.40 -14.26
CA VAL A 220 6.26 -7.27 -14.39
C VAL A 220 5.88 -5.87 -13.93
N THR A 221 5.15 -5.11 -14.74
CA THR A 221 4.60 -3.82 -14.30
C THR A 221 3.07 -3.91 -14.20
N ALA A 222 2.51 -3.57 -13.04
CA ALA A 222 1.09 -3.79 -12.78
C ALA A 222 0.58 -3.09 -11.51
N GLY A 223 -0.75 -3.08 -11.34
CA GLY A 223 -1.44 -2.79 -10.07
C GLY A 223 -1.24 -3.91 -9.04
N SER A 224 -2.13 -4.08 -8.06
CA SER A 224 -1.99 -5.18 -7.07
C SER A 224 -2.58 -6.51 -7.55
N GLY A 225 -3.38 -6.49 -8.62
CA GLY A 225 -4.18 -7.64 -9.04
C GLY A 225 -3.36 -8.82 -9.55
N VAL A 226 -2.37 -8.58 -10.42
CA VAL A 226 -1.55 -9.64 -11.04
C VAL A 226 -0.81 -10.48 -9.99
N ALA A 227 -0.49 -9.89 -8.84
CA ALA A 227 0.23 -10.53 -7.76
C ALA A 227 -0.44 -11.80 -7.21
N ILE A 228 -1.76 -11.97 -7.39
CA ILE A 228 -2.46 -13.19 -6.94
C ILE A 228 -2.07 -14.44 -7.74
N GLY A 229 -1.61 -14.27 -8.99
CA GLY A 229 -1.24 -15.37 -9.88
C GLY A 229 0.25 -15.74 -9.85
N LEU A 230 1.12 -14.87 -9.31
CA LEU A 230 2.57 -15.05 -9.38
C LEU A 230 3.12 -16.14 -8.44
N PRO A 231 2.67 -16.30 -7.18
CA PRO A 231 3.30 -17.23 -6.23
C PRO A 231 3.35 -18.68 -6.71
N GLY A 232 2.36 -19.11 -7.50
CA GLY A 232 2.32 -20.45 -8.11
C GLY A 232 3.52 -20.76 -9.01
N ASN A 233 4.18 -19.75 -9.58
CA ASN A 233 5.40 -19.92 -10.39
C ASN A 233 6.57 -20.50 -9.59
N TRP A 234 6.55 -20.36 -8.26
CA TRP A 234 7.53 -20.93 -7.34
C TRP A 234 6.98 -22.10 -6.51
N GLY A 235 5.84 -22.67 -6.92
CA GLY A 235 5.17 -23.76 -6.19
C GLY A 235 4.57 -23.33 -4.85
N LEU A 236 4.36 -22.03 -4.64
CA LEU A 236 3.71 -21.51 -3.45
C LEU A 236 2.19 -21.46 -3.67
N ALA A 237 1.44 -21.70 -2.60
CA ALA A 237 -0.01 -21.64 -2.59
C ALA A 237 -0.48 -21.11 -1.23
N ALA A 238 -1.71 -20.62 -1.17
CA ALA A 238 -2.31 -20.15 0.08
C ALA A 238 -2.37 -21.30 1.12
N THR A 239 -1.67 -21.15 2.24
CA THR A 239 -1.59 -22.16 3.32
C THR A 239 -2.51 -21.85 4.51
N GLY A 240 -3.43 -20.91 4.38
CA GLY A 240 -4.47 -20.64 5.38
C GLY A 240 -4.09 -19.71 6.55
N SER A 241 -2.81 -19.41 6.75
CA SER A 241 -2.36 -18.30 7.61
C SER A 241 -0.93 -17.88 7.24
N ALA A 242 -0.70 -16.59 7.04
CA ALA A 242 0.66 -16.05 6.99
C ALA A 242 1.06 -15.75 8.42
N GLY A 243 1.57 -16.78 9.09
CA GLY A 243 1.82 -16.82 10.52
C GLY A 243 2.89 -15.84 11.00
N VAL A 244 2.58 -14.55 11.01
CA VAL A 244 3.29 -13.57 11.83
C VAL A 244 2.76 -13.71 13.24
N VAL A 245 3.63 -14.15 14.16
CA VAL A 245 3.29 -14.21 15.58
C VAL A 245 3.11 -12.77 16.08
N ARG A 246 1.90 -12.43 16.55
CA ARG A 246 1.64 -11.13 17.16
C ARG A 246 2.56 -10.94 18.37
N ALA A 247 3.22 -9.79 18.45
CA ALA A 247 4.04 -9.43 19.60
C ALA A 247 3.17 -9.40 20.87
N GLN A 248 3.69 -9.96 21.97
CA GLN A 248 3.01 -9.94 23.26
C GLN A 248 3.26 -8.61 23.95
N GLY A 249 2.22 -7.99 24.51
CA GLY A 249 2.33 -6.76 25.29
C GLY A 249 1.04 -5.97 25.30
N LEU A 250 1.11 -4.73 25.78
CA LEU A 250 -0.07 -3.87 25.91
C LEU A 250 -0.62 -3.52 24.52
N GLN A 251 -1.91 -3.22 24.50
CA GLN A 251 -2.68 -2.95 23.29
C GLN A 251 -3.10 -1.49 23.27
N ALA A 252 -3.08 -0.85 22.11
CA ALA A 252 -3.60 0.51 21.95
C ALA A 252 -4.09 0.78 20.54
N VAL A 253 -4.99 1.76 20.43
CA VAL A 253 -5.50 2.29 19.17
C VAL A 253 -5.24 3.79 19.14
N VAL A 254 -4.69 4.27 18.03
CA VAL A 254 -4.60 5.71 17.71
C VAL A 254 -5.33 6.01 16.41
N ALA A 255 -6.18 7.04 16.40
CA ALA A 255 -7.01 7.36 15.24
C ALA A 255 -7.00 8.86 14.89
N GLY A 256 -6.47 9.19 13.71
CA GLY A 256 -6.45 10.56 13.18
C GLY A 256 -7.47 10.82 12.06
N SER A 257 -7.95 9.76 11.40
CA SER A 257 -8.85 9.89 10.24
C SER A 257 -10.24 10.38 10.62
N CYS A 258 -10.72 11.45 10.00
CA CYS A 258 -12.10 11.96 10.18
C CYS A 258 -13.16 11.26 9.27
N SER A 259 -12.87 10.10 8.70
CA SER A 259 -13.80 9.41 7.80
C SER A 259 -15.07 8.92 8.53
N ALA A 260 -16.16 8.70 7.78
CA ALA A 260 -17.39 8.14 8.34
C ALA A 260 -17.16 6.75 8.96
N ALA A 261 -16.35 5.90 8.31
CA ALA A 261 -16.02 4.58 8.83
C ALA A 261 -15.22 4.65 10.14
N THR A 262 -14.21 5.53 10.23
CA THR A 262 -13.42 5.68 11.47
C THR A 262 -14.27 6.25 12.59
N ASN A 263 -15.14 7.24 12.32
CA ASN A 263 -16.09 7.75 13.31
C ASN A 263 -17.02 6.64 13.85
N ALA A 264 -17.53 5.77 12.99
CA ALA A 264 -18.35 4.63 13.41
C ALA A 264 -17.56 3.60 14.25
N GLN A 265 -16.29 3.39 13.94
CA GLN A 265 -15.39 2.50 14.69
C GLN A 265 -15.04 3.05 16.08
N VAL A 266 -14.80 4.37 16.17
CA VAL A 266 -14.61 5.06 17.46
C VAL A 266 -15.85 4.96 18.33
N ALA A 267 -17.03 5.23 17.76
CA ALA A 267 -18.30 5.09 18.48
C ALA A 267 -18.50 3.66 19.01
N ALA A 268 -18.28 2.65 18.17
CA ALA A 268 -18.40 1.25 18.59
C ALA A 268 -17.40 0.84 19.67
N PHE A 269 -16.17 1.39 19.64
CA PHE A 269 -15.18 1.16 20.71
C PHE A 269 -15.65 1.76 22.04
N ILE A 270 -16.20 2.98 22.03
CA ILE A 270 -16.75 3.64 23.22
C ILE A 270 -17.97 2.86 23.76
N GLU A 271 -18.89 2.45 22.89
CA GLU A 271 -20.06 1.64 23.24
C GLU A 271 -19.70 0.30 23.89
N SER A 272 -18.52 -0.25 23.57
CA SER A 272 -18.01 -1.46 24.22
C SER A 272 -17.57 -1.26 25.68
N GLY A 273 -17.62 -0.03 26.19
CA GLY A 273 -17.23 0.33 27.56
C GLY A 273 -15.73 0.50 27.76
N ARG A 274 -14.94 0.52 26.67
CA ARG A 274 -13.48 0.63 26.73
C ARG A 274 -13.03 2.09 26.84
N PRO A 275 -11.88 2.34 27.51
CA PRO A 275 -11.38 3.70 27.72
C PRO A 275 -10.99 4.36 26.39
N ALA A 276 -11.60 5.52 26.12
CA ALA A 276 -11.29 6.34 24.96
C ALA A 276 -11.05 7.81 25.35
N LEU A 277 -10.06 8.45 24.74
CA LEU A 277 -9.72 9.85 24.94
C LEU A 277 -9.72 10.60 23.61
N ALA A 278 -10.55 11.63 23.52
CA ALA A 278 -10.54 12.59 22.42
C ALA A 278 -9.43 13.63 22.63
N LEU A 279 -8.62 13.87 21.61
CA LEU A 279 -7.68 14.97 21.56
C LEU A 279 -8.42 16.26 21.20
N ASP A 280 -8.07 17.35 21.89
CA ASP A 280 -8.59 18.68 21.60
C ASP A 280 -7.59 19.46 20.72
N PRO A 281 -7.91 19.71 19.43
CA PRO A 281 -7.03 20.45 18.54
C PRO A 281 -6.77 21.88 18.99
N MET A 282 -7.68 22.51 19.75
CA MET A 282 -7.49 23.88 20.23
C MET A 282 -6.44 23.96 21.32
N LYS A 283 -6.34 22.94 22.18
CA LYS A 283 -5.26 22.84 23.18
C LYS A 283 -3.91 22.61 22.52
N LEU A 284 -3.87 21.79 21.47
CA LEU A 284 -2.67 21.63 20.64
C LEU A 284 -2.23 22.96 20.01
N ALA A 285 -3.20 23.71 19.45
CA ALA A 285 -2.95 25.03 18.85
C ALA A 285 -2.44 26.06 19.86
N ALA A 286 -2.88 25.95 21.12
CA ALA A 286 -2.44 26.79 22.23
C ALA A 286 -1.05 26.40 22.79
N GLY A 287 -0.43 25.34 22.26
CA GLY A 287 0.90 24.87 22.69
C GLY A 287 0.89 24.04 23.98
N GLU A 288 -0.26 23.51 24.40
CA GLU A 288 -0.33 22.60 25.54
C GLU A 288 0.32 21.25 25.22
N ASP A 289 0.91 20.59 26.23
CA ASP A 289 1.47 19.24 26.08
C ASP A 289 0.38 18.15 26.07
N VAL A 290 -0.51 18.22 25.08
CA VAL A 290 -1.64 17.28 24.91
C VAL A 290 -1.14 15.84 24.77
N ALA A 291 0.00 15.63 24.10
CA ALA A 291 0.60 14.31 23.98
C ALA A 291 1.03 13.74 25.34
N GLY A 292 1.72 14.52 26.16
CA GLY A 292 2.10 14.11 27.52
C GLY A 292 0.87 13.82 28.41
N GLN A 293 -0.16 14.67 28.33
CA GLN A 293 -1.42 14.47 29.06
C GLN A 293 -2.13 13.17 28.63
N ALA A 294 -2.18 12.89 27.32
CA ALA A 294 -2.81 11.68 26.79
C ALA A 294 -2.06 10.41 27.23
N LEU A 295 -0.72 10.45 27.25
CA LEU A 295 0.12 9.34 27.74
C LEU A 295 -0.09 9.09 29.23
N ALA A 296 -0.10 10.13 30.06
CA ALA A 296 -0.37 10.02 31.49
C ALA A 296 -1.78 9.46 31.78
N TRP A 297 -2.76 9.79 30.94
CA TRP A 297 -4.10 9.21 31.01
C TRP A 297 -4.12 7.73 30.62
N ALA A 298 -3.38 7.33 29.58
CA ALA A 298 -3.38 5.98 29.04
C ALA A 298 -2.66 4.97 29.95
N GLU A 299 -1.54 5.36 30.55
CA GLU A 299 -0.62 4.49 31.30
C GLU A 299 -1.30 3.56 32.33
N PRO A 300 -2.15 4.05 33.25
CA PRO A 300 -2.83 3.16 34.21
C PRO A 300 -3.95 2.31 33.59
N ARG A 301 -4.46 2.66 32.40
CA ARG A 301 -5.65 2.04 31.78
C ARG A 301 -5.31 0.91 30.80
N MET A 302 -4.10 0.92 30.23
CA MET A 302 -3.68 -0.09 29.26
C MET A 302 -3.53 -1.50 29.84
N GLN A 303 -3.43 -1.62 31.17
CA GLN A 303 -3.32 -2.91 31.86
C GLN A 303 -4.63 -3.72 31.78
N ASP A 304 -5.78 -3.04 31.67
CA ASP A 304 -7.10 -3.67 31.64
C ASP A 304 -7.57 -4.03 30.21
N GLY A 305 -6.76 -3.69 29.19
CA GLY A 305 -7.07 -3.88 27.77
C GLY A 305 -6.71 -2.65 26.93
N PRO A 306 -7.10 -2.63 25.65
CA PRO A 306 -6.70 -1.55 24.77
C PRO A 306 -7.38 -0.23 25.14
N VAL A 307 -6.58 0.84 25.06
CA VAL A 307 -7.06 2.23 25.09
C VAL A 307 -7.21 2.75 23.66
N LEU A 308 -8.11 3.72 23.47
CA LEU A 308 -8.23 4.46 22.22
C LEU A 308 -7.90 5.93 22.46
N ILE A 309 -6.97 6.49 21.69
CA ILE A 309 -6.72 7.93 21.63
C ILE A 309 -7.00 8.41 20.22
N TYR A 310 -7.88 9.41 20.08
CA TYR A 310 -8.38 9.79 18.77
C TYR A 310 -8.51 11.30 18.60
N SER A 311 -8.37 11.79 17.37
CA SER A 311 -8.68 13.17 17.00
C SER A 311 -9.88 13.27 16.06
N THR A 312 -10.61 12.17 15.82
CA THR A 312 -11.89 12.21 15.10
C THR A 312 -12.84 13.16 15.80
N ALA A 313 -12.98 14.34 15.20
CA ALA A 313 -13.88 15.37 15.66
C ALA A 313 -15.19 15.29 14.85
N GLN A 314 -16.29 15.73 15.48
CA GLN A 314 -17.50 16.07 14.73
C GLN A 314 -17.14 17.10 13.65
N PRO A 315 -17.75 17.05 12.45
CA PRO A 315 -17.41 17.93 11.33
C PRO A 315 -17.33 19.42 11.67
N ASP A 316 -18.10 19.89 12.65
CA ASP A 316 -18.06 21.28 13.13
C ASP A 316 -16.78 21.66 13.86
N ALA A 317 -16.24 20.77 14.71
CA ALA A 317 -14.98 21.02 15.41
C ALA A 317 -13.76 20.95 14.46
N VAL A 318 -13.83 20.10 13.41
CA VAL A 318 -12.85 20.12 12.31
C VAL A 318 -12.88 21.47 11.61
N ARG A 319 -14.07 21.94 11.21
CA ARG A 319 -14.23 23.24 10.53
C ARG A 319 -13.70 24.42 11.36
N GLN A 320 -13.95 24.44 12.66
CA GLN A 320 -13.46 25.51 13.54
C GLN A 320 -11.93 25.52 13.61
N THR A 321 -11.31 24.35 13.78
CA THR A 321 -9.84 24.23 13.83
C THR A 321 -9.20 24.63 12.50
N GLN A 322 -9.77 24.18 11.38
CA GLN A 322 -9.31 24.54 10.04
C GLN A 322 -9.51 26.04 9.75
N GLY A 323 -10.56 26.66 10.28
CA GLY A 323 -10.79 28.10 10.18
C GLY A 323 -9.75 28.92 10.96
N ALA A 324 -9.26 28.41 12.09
CA ALA A 324 -8.28 29.09 12.93
C ALA A 324 -6.83 28.94 12.42
N LEU A 325 -6.46 27.77 11.88
CA LEU A 325 -5.06 27.43 11.53
C LEU A 325 -4.83 27.18 10.03
N GLY A 326 -5.89 27.05 9.24
CA GLY A 326 -5.81 26.49 7.89
C GLY A 326 -5.79 24.95 7.92
N ALA A 327 -6.39 24.34 6.89
CA ALA A 327 -6.63 22.89 6.87
C ALA A 327 -5.34 22.04 6.90
N SER A 328 -4.32 22.47 6.16
CA SER A 328 -3.03 21.76 6.07
C SER A 328 -2.28 21.78 7.41
N GLN A 329 -2.17 22.96 8.04
CA GLN A 329 -1.47 23.11 9.31
C GLN A 329 -2.18 22.38 10.46
N ALA A 330 -3.52 22.42 10.48
CA ALA A 330 -4.31 21.67 11.46
C ALA A 330 -4.09 20.14 11.33
N GLY A 331 -4.06 19.61 10.10
CA GLY A 331 -3.80 18.20 9.84
C GLY A 331 -2.40 17.76 10.33
N ALA A 332 -1.36 18.48 9.89
CA ALA A 332 0.02 18.18 10.26
C ALA A 332 0.26 18.23 11.78
N MET A 333 -0.36 19.19 12.47
CA MET A 333 -0.29 19.31 13.94
C MET A 333 -0.89 18.09 14.65
N ILE A 334 -2.07 17.66 14.20
CA ILE A 334 -2.76 16.49 14.76
C ILE A 334 -1.96 15.21 14.49
N GLU A 335 -1.44 15.04 13.27
CA GLU A 335 -0.60 13.91 12.89
C GLU A 335 0.65 13.83 13.75
N ALA A 336 1.34 14.95 13.96
CA ALA A 336 2.52 15.02 14.82
C ALA A 336 2.19 14.66 16.29
N ALA A 337 1.05 15.14 16.81
CA ALA A 337 0.60 14.81 18.15
C ALA A 337 0.31 13.31 18.30
N ILE A 338 -0.44 12.72 17.35
CA ILE A 338 -0.73 11.28 17.35
C ILE A 338 0.55 10.45 17.20
N ALA A 339 1.47 10.86 16.34
CA ALA A 339 2.75 10.18 16.16
C ALA A 339 3.57 10.16 17.46
N ARG A 340 3.65 11.30 18.17
CA ARG A 340 4.29 11.39 19.49
C ARG A 340 3.61 10.51 20.54
N ILE A 341 2.27 10.46 20.53
CA ILE A 341 1.49 9.59 21.42
C ILE A 341 1.79 8.12 21.11
N ALA A 342 1.76 7.71 19.84
CA ALA A 342 2.05 6.33 19.43
C ALA A 342 3.46 5.88 19.88
N ALA A 343 4.47 6.72 19.67
CA ALA A 343 5.83 6.47 20.16
C ALA A 343 5.87 6.31 21.68
N GLY A 344 5.27 7.25 22.42
CA GLY A 344 5.24 7.20 23.88
C GLY A 344 4.46 6.01 24.45
N LEU A 345 3.43 5.52 23.75
CA LEU A 345 2.70 4.30 24.11
C LEU A 345 3.59 3.06 23.93
N VAL A 346 4.31 2.99 22.81
CA VAL A 346 5.23 1.87 22.52
C VAL A 346 6.41 1.85 23.49
N GLU A 347 6.97 3.00 23.87
CA GLU A 347 7.96 3.12 24.94
C GLU A 347 7.45 2.57 26.29
N ARG A 348 6.15 2.72 26.56
CA ARG A 348 5.48 2.26 27.80
C ARG A 348 5.00 0.80 27.78
N GLY A 349 5.41 0.02 26.78
CA GLY A 349 5.11 -1.42 26.73
C GLY A 349 3.94 -1.79 25.82
N VAL A 350 3.38 -0.85 25.04
CA VAL A 350 2.50 -1.23 23.93
C VAL A 350 3.30 -1.99 22.89
N ARG A 351 2.80 -3.17 22.53
CA ARG A 351 3.39 -4.05 21.50
C ARG A 351 2.37 -4.41 20.43
N GLN A 352 1.09 -4.10 20.61
CA GLN A 352 0.06 -4.26 19.59
C GLN A 352 -0.65 -2.93 19.36
N LEU A 353 -0.34 -2.26 18.25
CA LEU A 353 -0.82 -0.92 17.95
C LEU A 353 -1.70 -0.91 16.70
N ILE A 354 -2.90 -0.35 16.80
CA ILE A 354 -3.74 -0.07 15.63
C ILE A 354 -3.68 1.42 15.32
N VAL A 355 -3.45 1.77 14.06
CA VAL A 355 -3.40 3.15 13.58
C VAL A 355 -4.49 3.36 12.52
N ALA A 356 -5.33 4.38 12.68
CA ALA A 356 -6.39 4.70 11.72
C ALA A 356 -6.20 6.07 11.06
N GLY A 357 -6.02 6.04 9.73
CA GLY A 357 -5.76 7.20 8.86
C GLY A 357 -4.50 6.99 8.04
N GLY A 358 -4.51 7.35 6.76
CA GLY A 358 -3.36 7.10 5.86
C GLY A 358 -2.16 7.96 6.23
N GLU A 359 -2.40 9.26 6.36
CA GLU A 359 -1.43 10.27 6.79
C GLU A 359 -0.97 10.00 8.23
N THR A 360 -1.92 9.67 9.11
CA THR A 360 -1.63 9.24 10.49
C THR A 360 -0.73 8.00 10.53
N SER A 361 -1.00 7.01 9.67
CA SER A 361 -0.19 5.79 9.57
C SER A 361 1.24 6.11 9.14
N GLY A 362 1.42 6.98 8.14
CA GLY A 362 2.74 7.44 7.71
C GLY A 362 3.51 8.13 8.82
N ALA A 363 2.87 9.08 9.52
CA ALA A 363 3.49 9.80 10.63
C ALA A 363 3.88 8.88 11.80
N VAL A 364 3.03 7.91 12.14
CA VAL A 364 3.32 6.92 13.21
C VAL A 364 4.45 5.97 12.81
N VAL A 365 4.43 5.41 11.60
CA VAL A 365 5.51 4.53 11.08
C VAL A 365 6.86 5.24 11.15
N GLN A 366 6.91 6.50 10.73
CA GLN A 366 8.12 7.32 10.79
C GLN A 366 8.56 7.60 12.23
N ALA A 367 7.65 7.99 13.11
CA ALA A 367 7.97 8.30 14.50
C ALA A 367 8.45 7.07 15.29
N LEU A 368 7.94 5.88 14.95
CA LEU A 368 8.39 4.62 15.53
C LEU A 368 9.73 4.13 14.96
N GLY A 369 10.20 4.71 13.84
CA GLY A 369 11.41 4.28 13.15
C GLY A 369 11.28 2.91 12.48
N LEU A 370 10.08 2.53 12.04
CA LEU A 370 9.86 1.24 11.37
C LEU A 370 10.42 1.30 9.95
N GLU A 371 11.50 0.57 9.69
CA GLU A 371 12.12 0.48 8.37
C GLU A 371 11.67 -0.76 7.59
N GLN A 372 11.36 -1.85 8.29
CA GLN A 372 10.95 -3.14 7.73
C GLN A 372 9.72 -3.64 8.48
N ILE A 373 8.71 -4.06 7.73
CA ILE A 373 7.39 -4.45 8.23
C ILE A 373 7.00 -5.78 7.57
N THR A 374 7.04 -6.88 8.33
CA THR A 374 6.58 -8.20 7.90
C THR A 374 5.06 -8.23 7.89
N ILE A 375 4.46 -8.62 6.76
CA ILE A 375 3.01 -8.66 6.59
C ILE A 375 2.48 -10.01 7.08
N GLY A 376 1.46 -9.96 7.93
CA GLY A 376 0.80 -11.11 8.54
C GLY A 376 -0.66 -11.24 8.16
N ASP A 377 -1.42 -11.85 9.07
CA ASP A 377 -2.81 -12.22 8.82
C ASP A 377 -3.73 -11.01 8.62
N GLN A 378 -4.67 -11.16 7.69
CA GLN A 378 -5.66 -10.16 7.37
C GLN A 378 -6.72 -10.04 8.49
N ILE A 379 -6.91 -8.83 9.02
CA ILE A 379 -7.98 -8.53 10.00
C ILE A 379 -9.30 -8.26 9.30
N ASP A 380 -9.23 -7.42 8.26
CA ASP A 380 -10.30 -7.07 7.34
C ASP A 380 -9.72 -6.87 5.94
N PRO A 381 -10.53 -6.90 4.87
CA PRO A 381 -10.05 -6.68 3.51
C PRO A 381 -9.17 -5.43 3.43
N GLY A 382 -7.91 -5.61 3.03
CA GLY A 382 -6.91 -4.53 2.88
C GLY A 382 -6.23 -4.05 4.18
N VAL A 383 -6.49 -4.69 5.33
CA VAL A 383 -5.88 -4.31 6.62
C VAL A 383 -5.35 -5.55 7.35
N PRO A 384 -4.08 -5.92 7.13
CA PRO A 384 -3.42 -6.99 7.89
C PRO A 384 -2.83 -6.51 9.21
N TRP A 385 -2.58 -7.46 10.11
CA TRP A 385 -1.56 -7.28 11.13
C TRP A 385 -0.19 -7.35 10.45
N CYS A 386 0.70 -6.48 10.89
CA CYS A 386 2.09 -6.49 10.50
C CYS A 386 2.99 -6.59 11.73
N ALA A 387 4.23 -7.02 11.57
CA ALA A 387 5.25 -6.97 12.61
C ALA A 387 6.45 -6.18 12.14
N GLY A 388 7.14 -5.51 13.05
CA GLY A 388 8.35 -4.78 12.75
C GLY A 388 9.06 -4.38 14.03
N TYR A 389 10.32 -3.99 13.90
CA TYR A 389 11.09 -3.51 15.03
C TYR A 389 11.02 -2.00 15.15
N ALA A 390 10.67 -1.53 16.33
CA ALA A 390 10.59 -0.12 16.66
C ALA A 390 11.85 0.28 17.47
N PRO A 391 12.83 0.97 16.86
CA PRO A 391 14.03 1.43 17.56
C PRO A 391 13.74 2.29 18.79
N VAL A 392 12.64 3.06 18.74
CA VAL A 392 12.21 3.95 19.85
C VAL A 392 11.99 3.19 21.17
N ALA A 393 11.60 1.91 21.12
CA ALA A 393 11.41 1.07 22.29
C ALA A 393 12.33 -0.15 22.33
N GLN A 394 13.28 -0.25 21.38
CA GLN A 394 14.17 -1.39 21.20
C GLN A 394 13.45 -2.75 21.25
N ALA A 395 12.28 -2.83 20.60
CA ALA A 395 11.41 -4.00 20.68
C ALA A 395 10.66 -4.25 19.38
N ASP A 396 10.31 -5.51 19.14
CA ASP A 396 9.38 -5.88 18.09
C ASP A 396 7.96 -5.52 18.49
N ILE A 397 7.21 -4.97 17.55
CA ILE A 397 5.81 -4.61 17.70
C ILE A 397 4.98 -5.25 16.60
N SER A 398 3.72 -5.49 16.90
CA SER A 398 2.68 -5.71 15.91
C SER A 398 1.91 -4.42 15.68
N ILE A 399 1.71 -4.08 14.40
CA ILE A 399 1.02 -2.86 13.99
C ILE A 399 -0.01 -3.16 12.90
N ALA A 400 -1.19 -2.53 12.97
CA ALA A 400 -2.19 -2.58 11.91
C ALA A 400 -2.45 -1.16 11.39
N LEU A 401 -2.18 -0.93 10.10
CA LEU A 401 -2.31 0.38 9.45
C LEU A 401 -3.62 0.42 8.65
N LYS A 402 -4.65 1.05 9.21
CA LYS A 402 -5.99 1.12 8.63
C LYS A 402 -6.19 2.42 7.87
N SER A 403 -6.39 2.35 6.56
CA SER A 403 -6.89 3.50 5.79
C SER A 403 -8.27 3.94 6.29
N GLY A 404 -8.59 5.24 6.13
CA GLY A 404 -9.77 5.86 6.72
C GLY A 404 -11.08 5.12 6.42
N ASN A 405 -11.30 4.65 5.21
CA ASN A 405 -12.58 4.04 4.80
C ASN A 405 -12.67 2.51 4.99
N PHE A 406 -11.63 1.89 5.55
CA PHE A 406 -11.52 0.43 5.65
C PHE A 406 -11.98 -0.11 7.01
N GLY A 407 -12.28 -1.41 7.04
CA GLY A 407 -12.61 -2.19 8.24
C GLY A 407 -14.08 -2.14 8.64
N SER A 408 -14.54 -3.19 9.31
CA SER A 408 -15.88 -3.27 9.89
C SER A 408 -16.06 -2.29 11.05
N ARG A 409 -17.31 -2.07 11.47
CA ARG A 409 -17.64 -1.15 12.59
C ARG A 409 -16.96 -1.55 13.90
N ASP A 410 -16.76 -2.84 14.15
CA ASP A 410 -16.14 -3.38 15.36
C ASP A 410 -14.60 -3.55 15.26
N PHE A 411 -13.98 -3.06 14.17
CA PHE A 411 -12.56 -3.28 13.83
C PHE A 411 -11.60 -3.10 15.02
N PHE A 412 -11.70 -1.98 15.76
CA PHE A 412 -10.82 -1.66 16.89
C PHE A 412 -10.93 -2.62 18.09
N THR A 413 -11.96 -3.47 18.13
CA THR A 413 -12.11 -4.50 19.17
C THR A 413 -11.84 -5.90 18.62
N LYS A 414 -12.30 -6.19 17.41
CA LYS A 414 -12.12 -7.47 16.72
C LYS A 414 -10.65 -7.76 16.43
N ALA A 415 -9.88 -6.75 16.02
CA ALA A 415 -8.48 -6.90 15.63
C ALA A 415 -7.58 -7.52 16.71
N PHE A 416 -7.92 -7.34 17.99
CA PHE A 416 -7.15 -7.85 19.13
C PHE A 416 -7.59 -9.24 19.60
N ARG A 417 -8.63 -9.83 19.00
CA ARG A 417 -9.12 -11.15 19.38
C ARG A 417 -8.30 -12.28 18.77
#